data_AF-A0A397G593-F1
#
_entry.id   AF-A0A397G593-F1
#
_cell.length_a   1.000
_cell.length_b   1.000
_cell.length_c   1.000
_cell.angle_alpha   90.00
_cell.angle_beta   90.00
_cell.angle_gamma   90.00
#
_symmetry.space_group_name_H-M   'P 1'
#
loop_
_entity.id
_entity.type
_entity.pdbx_description
1 polymer ?
#
loop_
_entity_poly.entity_id
_entity_poly.type
_entity_poly.pdbx_seq_one_letter_code
_entity_poly.pdbx_strand_id
1 'polypeptide(L)'
;MSTTTQNIDQISIAKQYLSETTEVKSSKPTWQDIEKAIVDIVKAGVYYKKPKDSKFMQNYKKRYTELHQAEDPDTYILTNAKKIYPNEDKYIEMKRQYQECQRPLCY
;
A
#
# COMPACT_ATOMS: atom_id res chain seq x y z
N MET A 1 -25.97 10.75 -38.22
CA MET A 1 -25.31 11.96 -37.69
C MET A 1 -24.74 11.63 -36.32
N SER A 2 -23.53 12.15 -36.07
CA SER A 2 -22.48 11.60 -35.22
C SER A 2 -22.72 11.65 -33.71
N THR A 3 -22.46 10.53 -33.03
CA THR A 3 -22.20 10.46 -31.58
C THR A 3 -20.80 9.88 -31.33
N THR A 4 -19.79 10.37 -32.06
CA THR A 4 -18.41 9.82 -31.98
C THR A 4 -17.42 10.78 -31.31
N THR A 5 -17.77 12.06 -31.13
CA THR A 5 -16.82 13.07 -30.67
C THR A 5 -16.64 13.12 -29.14
N GLN A 6 -17.59 12.63 -28.35
CA GLN A 6 -17.53 12.74 -26.87
C GLN A 6 -16.75 11.61 -26.16
N ASN A 7 -16.46 10.49 -26.84
CA ASN A 7 -15.82 9.33 -26.20
C ASN A 7 -14.29 9.45 -26.17
N ILE A 8 -13.70 10.07 -27.19
CA ILE A 8 -12.25 10.22 -27.31
C ILE A 8 -11.70 11.11 -26.17
N ASP A 9 -12.42 12.16 -25.82
CA ASP A 9 -12.02 13.10 -24.78
C ASP A 9 -12.04 12.45 -23.38
N GLN A 10 -13.06 11.62 -23.09
CA GLN A 10 -13.12 10.88 -21.82
C GLN A 10 -12.03 9.80 -21.71
N ILE A 11 -11.67 9.13 -22.81
CA ILE A 11 -10.58 8.14 -22.81
C ILE A 11 -9.23 8.82 -22.59
N SER A 12 -8.98 9.98 -23.21
CA SER A 12 -7.77 10.76 -22.99
C SER A 12 -7.67 11.26 -21.55
N ILE A 13 -8.76 11.78 -21.01
CA ILE A 13 -8.82 12.25 -19.63
C ILE A 13 -8.58 11.09 -18.64
N ALA A 14 -9.23 9.95 -18.84
CA ALA A 14 -9.04 8.76 -18.00
C ALA A 14 -7.60 8.21 -18.08
N LYS A 15 -6.97 8.23 -19.26
CA LYS A 15 -5.56 7.85 -19.44
C LYS A 15 -4.61 8.86 -18.79
N GLN A 16 -4.94 10.14 -18.83
CA GLN A 16 -4.13 11.19 -18.19
C GLN A 16 -4.20 11.09 -16.67
N TYR A 17 -5.39 10.87 -16.10
CA TYR A 17 -5.54 10.57 -14.66
C TYR A 17 -4.90 9.23 -14.25
N LEU A 18 -4.77 8.25 -15.16
CA LEU A 18 -3.99 7.03 -14.93
C LEU A 18 -2.47 7.24 -15.10
N SER A 19 -2.03 8.21 -15.90
CA SER A 19 -0.61 8.48 -16.16
C SER A 19 0.00 9.49 -15.18
N GLU A 20 -0.83 10.31 -14.53
CA GLU A 20 -0.41 11.25 -13.48
C GLU A 20 -0.19 10.56 -12.12
N THR A 21 -0.31 9.23 -12.03
CA THR A 21 0.58 8.50 -11.12
C THR A 21 1.98 8.58 -11.71
N THR A 22 2.65 9.70 -11.42
CA THR A 22 4.10 9.93 -11.48
C THR A 22 4.83 8.64 -11.84
N GLU A 23 5.56 8.61 -12.96
CA GLU A 23 6.51 7.53 -13.26
C GLU A 23 7.58 7.49 -12.16
N VAL A 24 7.22 6.96 -10.99
CA VAL A 24 8.14 6.44 -10.01
C VAL A 24 8.80 5.31 -10.78
N LYS A 25 10.06 5.50 -11.18
CA LYS A 25 10.91 4.38 -11.58
C LYS A 25 10.71 3.32 -10.52
N SER A 26 9.93 2.28 -10.85
CA SER A 26 9.48 1.28 -9.91
C SER A 26 10.67 0.37 -9.61
N SER A 27 11.58 0.86 -8.78
CA SER A 27 12.55 0.00 -8.13
C SER A 27 11.80 -0.79 -7.07
N LYS A 28 12.10 -2.10 -7.00
CA LYS A 28 11.61 -2.92 -5.89
C LYS A 28 12.03 -2.24 -4.57
N PRO A 29 11.13 -2.06 -3.60
CA PRO A 29 11.50 -1.47 -2.33
C PRO A 29 12.55 -2.35 -1.66
N THR A 30 13.55 -1.72 -1.07
CA THR A 30 14.55 -2.38 -0.22
C THR A 30 13.95 -2.72 1.14
N TRP A 31 14.61 -3.58 1.92
CA TRP A 31 14.15 -3.84 3.28
C TRP A 31 14.15 -2.59 4.16
N GLN A 32 15.06 -1.64 3.93
CA GLN A 32 15.09 -0.35 4.62
C GLN A 32 13.89 0.53 4.28
N ASP A 33 13.43 0.51 3.02
CA ASP A 33 12.21 1.23 2.63
C ASP A 33 10.99 0.70 3.39
N ILE A 34 10.90 -0.62 3.55
CA ILE A 34 9.83 -1.27 4.32
C ILE A 34 9.97 -0.99 5.82
N GLU A 35 11.18 -1.04 6.37
CA GLU A 35 11.44 -0.65 7.76
C GLU A 35 10.93 0.78 8.03
N LYS A 36 11.33 1.72 7.18
CA LYS A 36 10.93 3.12 7.29
C LYS A 36 9.41 3.27 7.25
N ALA A 37 8.74 2.56 6.35
CA ALA A 37 7.28 2.56 6.28
C ALA A 37 6.63 2.04 7.57
N ILE A 38 7.18 0.98 8.18
CA ILE A 38 6.68 0.47 9.48
C ILE A 38 6.83 1.54 10.56
N VAL A 39 7.99 2.20 10.64
CA VAL A 39 8.25 3.28 11.61
C VAL A 39 7.29 4.44 11.41
N ASP A 40 7.06 4.87 10.17
CA ASP A 40 6.17 5.98 9.85
C ASP A 40 4.71 5.67 10.21
N ILE A 41 4.26 4.42 10.01
CA ILE A 41 2.94 3.96 10.45
C ILE A 41 2.81 3.99 11.98
N VAL A 42 3.83 3.54 12.70
CA VAL A 42 3.83 3.57 14.18
C VAL A 42 3.81 5.01 14.69
N LYS A 43 4.60 5.92 14.10
CA LYS A 43 4.58 7.35 14.41
C LYS A 43 3.20 7.96 14.16
N ALA A 44 2.57 7.65 13.02
CA ALA A 44 1.22 8.08 12.73
C ALA A 44 0.21 7.54 13.76
N GLY A 45 0.33 6.27 14.15
CA GLY A 45 -0.50 5.67 15.20
C GLY A 45 -0.39 6.43 16.54
N VAL A 46 0.82 6.83 16.93
CA VAL A 46 1.06 7.68 18.12
C VAL A 46 0.44 9.07 17.93
N TYR A 47 0.65 9.70 16.78
CA TYR A 47 0.09 11.03 16.48
C TYR A 47 -1.44 11.04 16.57
N TYR A 48 -2.09 10.01 16.02
CA TYR A 48 -3.55 9.82 16.10
C TYR A 48 -4.02 9.19 17.42
N LYS A 49 -3.18 9.15 18.47
CA LYS A 49 -3.50 8.66 19.81
C LYS A 49 -4.10 7.24 19.84
N LYS A 50 -3.66 6.36 18.93
CA LYS A 50 -4.05 4.94 18.97
C LYS A 50 -3.51 4.30 20.28
N PRO A 51 -4.30 3.44 20.95
CA PRO A 51 -3.84 2.75 22.16
C PRO A 51 -2.57 1.95 21.87
N LYS A 52 -1.56 2.04 22.73
CA LYS A 52 -0.25 1.39 22.54
C LYS A 52 -0.36 -0.14 22.48
N ASP A 53 -1.29 -0.68 23.24
CA ASP A 53 -1.65 -2.08 23.36
C ASP A 53 -2.66 -2.54 22.30
N SER A 54 -3.16 -1.63 21.46
CA SER A 54 -4.06 -2.00 20.37
C SER A 54 -3.40 -3.01 19.43
N LYS A 55 -4.23 -3.90 18.88
CA LYS A 55 -3.81 -4.89 17.86
C LYS A 55 -3.06 -4.23 16.70
N PHE A 56 -3.45 -3.01 16.31
CA PHE A 56 -2.76 -2.22 15.29
C PHE A 56 -1.31 -1.92 15.69
N MET A 57 -1.09 -1.30 16.85
CA MET A 57 0.25 -0.92 17.31
C MET A 57 1.12 -2.14 17.57
N GLN A 58 0.56 -3.19 18.19
CA GLN A 58 1.30 -4.43 18.44
C GLN A 58 1.72 -5.14 17.14
N ASN A 59 0.84 -5.18 16.12
CA ASN A 59 1.16 -5.80 14.84
C ASN A 59 2.36 -5.14 14.15
N TYR A 60 2.41 -3.81 14.10
CA TYR A 60 3.53 -3.10 13.47
C TYR A 60 4.81 -3.20 14.28
N LYS A 61 4.72 -3.15 15.62
CA LYS A 61 5.88 -3.40 16.48
C LYS A 61 6.46 -4.80 16.27
N LYS A 62 5.59 -5.82 16.18
CA LYS A 62 6.00 -7.19 15.91
C LYS A 62 6.72 -7.32 14.56
N ARG A 63 6.17 -6.73 13.49
CA ARG A 63 6.80 -6.71 12.15
C ARG A 63 8.17 -6.04 12.16
N TYR A 64 8.32 -4.94 12.90
CA TYR A 64 9.61 -4.27 13.05
C TYR A 64 10.65 -5.19 13.72
N THR A 65 10.27 -5.81 14.84
CA THR A 65 11.14 -6.73 15.58
C THR A 65 11.54 -7.95 14.75
N GLU A 66 10.58 -8.60 14.10
CA GLU A 66 10.85 -9.77 13.26
C GLU A 66 11.73 -9.43 12.06
N LEU A 67 11.57 -8.25 11.45
CA LEU A 67 12.43 -7.79 10.36
C LEU A 67 13.89 -7.65 10.81
N HIS A 68 14.13 -7.12 12.01
CA HIS A 68 15.48 -6.94 12.57
C HIS A 68 16.12 -8.24 13.05
N GLN A 69 15.30 -9.24 13.37
CA GLN A 69 15.75 -10.55 13.79
C GLN A 69 15.93 -11.53 12.63
N ALA A 70 15.47 -11.16 11.43
CA ALA A 70 15.63 -11.99 10.25
C ALA A 70 17.11 -12.11 9.87
N GLU A 71 17.55 -13.33 9.60
CA GLU A 71 18.88 -13.62 9.05
C GLU A 71 19.05 -12.93 7.69
N ASP A 72 17.99 -12.93 6.89
CA ASP A 72 17.89 -12.20 5.62
C ASP A 72 16.59 -11.36 5.61
N PRO A 73 16.70 -10.03 5.83
CA PRO A 73 15.56 -9.12 5.83
C PRO A 73 14.80 -9.05 4.50
N ASP A 74 15.50 -9.15 3.36
CA ASP A 74 14.87 -9.11 2.04
C ASP A 74 14.04 -10.38 1.81
N THR A 75 14.59 -11.54 2.15
CA THR A 75 13.86 -12.83 2.11
C THR A 75 12.68 -12.84 3.08
N TYR A 76 12.83 -12.27 4.28
CA TYR A 76 11.73 -12.14 5.25
C TYR A 76 10.57 -11.31 4.67
N ILE A 77 10.87 -10.17 4.05
CA ILE A 77 9.85 -9.31 3.43
C ILE A 77 9.14 -10.04 2.30
N LEU A 78 9.88 -10.67 1.39
CA LEU A 78 9.31 -11.41 0.27
C LEU A 78 8.41 -12.56 0.77
N THR A 79 8.86 -13.29 1.78
CA THR A 79 8.10 -14.40 2.36
C THR A 79 6.80 -13.90 3.00
N ASN A 80 6.84 -12.79 3.73
CA ASN A 80 5.63 -12.24 4.33
C ASN A 80 4.69 -11.60 3.31
N ALA A 81 5.22 -10.94 2.29
CA ALA A 81 4.42 -10.41 1.19
C ALA A 81 3.63 -11.54 0.50
N LYS A 82 4.28 -12.68 0.21
CA LYS A 82 3.61 -13.86 -0.35
C LYS A 82 2.58 -14.48 0.59
N LYS A 83 2.76 -14.42 1.91
CA LYS A 83 1.75 -14.89 2.87
C LYS A 83 0.50 -14.01 2.89
N ILE A 84 0.67 -12.69 2.77
CA ILE A 84 -0.44 -11.72 2.80
C ILE A 84 -1.14 -11.66 1.43
N TYR A 85 -0.35 -11.66 0.37
CA TYR A 85 -0.79 -11.56 -1.02
C TYR A 85 -0.32 -12.81 -1.78
N PRO A 86 -1.00 -13.96 -1.58
CA PRO A 86 -0.56 -15.24 -2.14
C PRO A 86 -0.61 -15.29 -3.67
N ASN A 87 -1.42 -14.44 -4.28
CA ASN A 87 -1.55 -14.30 -5.72
C ASN A 87 -1.97 -12.88 -6.11
N GLU A 88 -1.97 -12.63 -7.42
CA GLU A 88 -2.32 -11.33 -7.99
C GLU A 88 -3.76 -10.93 -7.70
N ASP A 89 -4.72 -11.87 -7.76
CA ASP A 89 -6.13 -11.57 -7.46
C ASP A 89 -6.32 -11.05 -6.04
N LYS A 90 -5.68 -11.67 -5.05
CA LYS A 90 -5.72 -11.22 -3.65
C LYS A 90 -5.03 -9.88 -3.45
N TYR A 91 -3.94 -9.63 -4.18
CA TYR A 91 -3.31 -8.31 -4.19
C TYR A 91 -4.24 -7.23 -4.74
N ILE A 92 -4.89 -7.48 -5.89
CA ILE A 92 -5.83 -6.55 -6.52
C ILE A 92 -7.03 -6.29 -5.62
N GLU A 93 -7.60 -7.33 -5.01
CA GLU A 93 -8.73 -7.25 -4.08
C GLU A 93 -8.40 -6.34 -2.89
N MET A 94 -7.28 -6.58 -2.21
CA MET A 94 -6.85 -5.75 -1.07
C MET A 94 -6.55 -4.31 -1.50
N LYS A 95 -5.88 -4.12 -2.63
CA LYS A 95 -5.59 -2.78 -3.17
C LYS A 95 -6.89 -1.99 -3.39
N ARG A 96 -7.92 -2.63 -3.95
CA ARG A 96 -9.25 -2.02 -4.13
C ARG A 96 -9.88 -1.64 -2.79
N GLN A 97 -9.88 -2.55 -1.81
CA GLN A 97 -10.43 -2.27 -0.48
C GLN A 97 -9.75 -1.05 0.19
N TYR A 98 -8.42 -0.96 0.10
CA TYR A 98 -7.70 0.21 0.62
C TYR A 98 -8.08 1.51 -0.08
N GLN A 99 -8.24 1.49 -1.41
CA GLN A 99 -8.65 2.66 -2.19
C GLN A 99 -10.10 3.07 -1.87
N GLU A 100 -10.99 2.11 -1.64
CA GLU A 100 -12.37 2.37 -1.23
C GLU A 100 -12.44 2.95 0.18
N CYS A 101 -11.66 2.46 1.13
CA CYS A 101 -11.55 3.03 2.48
C CYS A 101 -10.97 4.45 2.52
N GLN A 102 -10.25 4.88 1.48
CA GLN A 102 -9.74 6.25 1.33
C GLN A 102 -10.77 7.22 0.72
N ARG A 103 -11.92 6.72 0.23
CA ARG A 103 -13.04 7.60 -0.16
C ARG A 103 -13.71 8.16 1.10
N PRO A 104 -14.19 9.42 1.06
CA PRO A 104 -14.68 10.16 2.23
C PRO A 104 -16.00 9.63 2.86
N LEU A 105 -16.41 8.39 2.57
CA LEU A 105 -17.68 7.81 3.00
C LEU A 105 -17.55 6.65 4.00
N CYS A 106 -16.35 6.33 4.49
CA CYS A 106 -16.17 5.34 5.56
C CYS A 106 -16.12 6.04 6.93
N TYR A 107 -17.30 6.28 7.51
CA TYR A 107 -17.51 6.56 8.94
C TYR A 107 -18.27 5.41 9.58
#